data_AF-A0A1A9ZD06-F1
#
_entry.id   AF-A0A1A9ZD06-F1
#
_cell.length_a   1.000
_cell.length_b   1.000
_cell.length_c   1.000
_cell.angle_alpha   90.00
_cell.angle_beta   90.00
_cell.angle_gamma   90.00
#
_symmetry.space_group_name_H-M   'P 1'
#
loop_
_entity.id
_entity.type
_entity.pdbx_description
1 polymer ?
#
loop_
_entity_poly.entity_id
_entity_poly.type
_entity_poly.pdbx_seq_one_letter_code
_entity_poly.pdbx_strand_id
1 'polypeptide(L)'
;MEFAKNITLGFVHGFWDSIKGMTFVFYIDAEIAEQERQNRMRRSPSPVPSSASAMILEQERQRDFQRENPDERNINSLRNRLTEPRVAPQEKKIAQKVFMCCVLNGGFTWLSIILFEQLLLPTLKFLLTLCYGEDSDDLHLIWSWLQSILSIIFGMMWVLPIFLLSKFVSSLWFADIANEAYKIRKGKPQLIPSLSKLIADFLFSLVVQALFLIQSMLVSLIPITFVGNSLCFLHLCMLYSLYCFEYKWINMGWELHRRLSYIEMNWPYFLGFGIPLTFVTNMTNSLIASSCIFSIFFPLFILSGNEARPLVGTTETPIRLFSPVIFVANLMFAGRQNKTKIEKVMQRQQQPRVQEKPLRQRKPSAQDAQAHTPKEPPKYRYPQPPEKINPSLHRTSEIPMPMRYRTSARNLIPTPAPTAPISNQQRR
;
A
#
# COMPACT_ATOMS: atom_id res chain seq x y z
N MET A 1 -3.91 34.07 -5.37
CA MET A 1 -2.98 33.42 -6.32
C MET A 1 -2.18 32.29 -5.69
N GLU A 2 -1.63 32.46 -4.48
CA GLU A 2 -0.87 31.40 -3.79
C GLU A 2 -1.69 30.11 -3.52
N PHE A 3 -2.96 30.24 -3.15
CA PHE A 3 -3.84 29.09 -2.94
C PHE A 3 -3.98 28.21 -4.21
N ALA A 4 -4.27 28.82 -5.36
CA ALA A 4 -4.37 28.12 -6.63
C ALA A 4 -3.01 27.49 -7.02
N LYS A 5 -1.91 28.21 -6.81
CA LYS A 5 -0.55 27.71 -7.06
C LYS A 5 -0.25 26.46 -6.23
N ASN A 6 -0.61 26.44 -4.95
CA ASN A 6 -0.36 25.30 -4.06
C ASN A 6 -1.21 24.08 -4.45
N ILE A 7 -2.47 24.29 -4.83
CA ILE A 7 -3.34 23.22 -5.37
C ILE A 7 -2.75 22.64 -6.65
N THR A 8 -2.37 23.50 -7.60
CA THR A 8 -1.76 23.08 -8.87
C THR A 8 -0.45 22.33 -8.61
N LEU A 9 0.38 22.78 -7.66
CA LEU A 9 1.62 22.11 -7.28
C LEU A 9 1.34 20.71 -6.73
N GLY A 10 0.40 20.58 -5.80
CA GLY A 10 0.00 19.27 -5.26
C GLY A 10 -0.48 18.32 -6.35
N PHE A 11 -1.35 18.81 -7.22
CA PHE A 11 -1.88 18.06 -8.35
C PHE A 11 -0.80 17.57 -9.32
N VAL A 12 0.08 18.48 -9.77
CA VAL A 12 1.17 18.15 -10.69
C VAL A 12 2.13 17.14 -10.05
N HIS A 13 2.44 17.30 -8.77
CA HIS A 13 3.30 16.35 -8.05
C HIS A 13 2.66 14.97 -7.95
N GLY A 14 1.36 14.90 -7.69
CA GLY A 14 0.62 13.63 -7.67
C GLY A 14 0.64 12.93 -9.02
N PHE A 15 0.36 13.66 -10.10
CA PHE A 15 0.41 13.13 -11.47
C PHE A 15 1.81 12.66 -11.86
N TRP A 16 2.83 13.41 -11.45
CA TRP A 16 4.21 13.06 -11.73
C TRP A 16 4.67 11.82 -10.97
N ASP A 17 4.29 11.68 -9.71
CA ASP A 17 4.63 10.50 -8.90
C ASP A 17 3.96 9.23 -9.45
N SER A 18 2.72 9.33 -9.94
CA SER A 18 2.02 8.17 -10.52
C SER A 18 2.69 7.65 -11.80
N ILE A 19 3.29 8.53 -12.60
CA ILE A 19 4.06 8.16 -13.80
C ILE A 19 5.49 7.72 -13.43
N LYS A 20 6.19 8.45 -12.56
CA LYS A 20 7.56 8.12 -12.16
C LYS A 20 7.67 6.72 -11.57
N GLY A 21 6.77 6.37 -10.66
CA GLY A 21 6.77 5.04 -10.06
C GLY A 21 6.44 3.90 -11.04
N MET A 22 5.90 4.21 -12.23
CA MET A 22 5.76 3.23 -13.33
C MET A 22 7.12 2.84 -13.91
N THR A 23 8.09 3.77 -13.97
CA THR A 23 9.46 3.54 -14.46
C THR A 23 10.34 2.80 -13.44
N PHE A 24 9.89 2.71 -12.20
CA PHE A 24 10.62 2.15 -11.08
C PHE A 24 10.83 0.63 -11.18
N VAL A 25 9.98 -0.13 -11.88
CA VAL A 25 10.23 -1.57 -12.14
C VAL A 25 11.61 -1.78 -12.76
N PHE A 26 11.98 -0.94 -13.73
CA PHE A 26 13.29 -1.01 -14.38
C PHE A 26 14.43 -0.49 -13.49
N TYR A 27 14.14 0.43 -12.56
CA TYR A 27 15.14 1.00 -11.66
C TYR A 27 15.45 0.08 -10.47
N ILE A 28 14.45 -0.60 -9.89
CA ILE A 28 14.71 -1.59 -8.84
C ILE A 28 15.53 -2.75 -9.40
N ASP A 29 15.18 -3.27 -10.58
CA ASP A 29 15.95 -4.36 -11.21
C ASP A 29 17.44 -3.97 -11.36
N ALA A 30 17.74 -2.70 -11.65
CA ALA A 30 19.10 -2.17 -11.71
C ALA A 30 19.74 -1.99 -10.33
N GLU A 31 19.02 -1.39 -9.37
CA GLU A 31 19.51 -1.11 -8.00
C GLU A 31 19.75 -2.41 -7.20
N ILE A 32 18.91 -3.42 -7.41
CA ILE A 32 19.09 -4.76 -6.82
C ILE A 32 20.21 -5.51 -7.53
N ALA A 33 20.33 -5.43 -8.86
CA ALA A 33 21.50 -5.98 -9.55
C ALA A 33 22.82 -5.33 -9.08
N GLU A 34 22.80 -4.02 -8.77
CA GLU A 34 23.94 -3.30 -8.20
C GLU A 34 24.22 -3.72 -6.74
N GLN A 35 23.19 -3.88 -5.91
CA GLN A 35 23.34 -4.42 -4.56
C GLN A 35 23.87 -5.86 -4.58
N GLU A 36 23.41 -6.70 -5.51
CA GLU A 36 23.94 -8.04 -5.72
C GLU A 36 25.40 -8.00 -6.15
N ARG A 37 25.78 -7.08 -7.06
CA ARG A 37 27.17 -6.87 -7.46
C ARG A 37 28.04 -6.41 -6.29
N GLN A 38 27.57 -5.45 -5.49
CA GLN A 38 28.28 -4.97 -4.29
C GLN A 38 28.40 -6.07 -3.23
N ASN A 39 27.35 -6.86 -3.02
CA ASN A 39 27.39 -7.98 -2.08
C ASN A 39 28.26 -9.14 -2.58
N ARG A 40 28.34 -9.39 -3.90
CA ARG A 40 29.31 -10.33 -4.47
C ARG A 40 30.74 -9.81 -4.30
N MET A 41 31.00 -8.53 -4.53
CA MET A 41 32.30 -7.89 -4.29
C MET A 41 32.70 -7.90 -2.81
N ARG A 42 31.74 -7.82 -1.88
CA ARG A 42 31.98 -8.00 -0.44
C ARG A 42 32.21 -9.46 -0.04
N ARG A 43 31.75 -10.43 -0.84
CA ARG A 43 31.84 -11.87 -0.57
C ARG A 43 32.98 -12.57 -1.30
N SER A 44 33.61 -11.94 -2.29
CA SER A 44 34.91 -12.39 -2.78
C SER A 44 35.87 -12.37 -1.59
N PRO A 45 36.52 -13.51 -1.25
CA PRO A 45 37.58 -13.47 -0.26
C PRO A 45 38.61 -12.45 -0.78
N SER A 46 38.96 -11.47 0.07
CA SER A 46 40.17 -10.69 -0.17
C SER A 46 41.29 -11.68 -0.52
N PRO A 47 42.10 -11.44 -1.57
CA PRO A 47 43.19 -12.35 -1.91
C PRO A 47 44.01 -12.58 -0.64
N VAL A 48 44.12 -13.86 -0.27
CA VAL A 48 44.81 -14.29 0.96
C VAL A 48 46.14 -13.53 1.04
N PRO A 49 46.44 -12.83 2.15
CA PRO A 49 47.61 -11.99 2.21
C PRO A 49 48.86 -12.83 1.92
N SER A 50 49.50 -12.59 0.77
CA SER A 50 50.59 -13.44 0.28
C SER A 50 51.89 -13.30 1.09
N SER A 51 51.90 -12.50 2.17
CA SER A 51 53.08 -12.26 3.00
C SER A 51 52.73 -12.18 4.48
N ALA A 52 53.67 -12.66 5.32
CA ALA A 52 53.51 -12.66 6.77
C ALA A 52 53.28 -11.25 7.35
N SER A 53 53.88 -10.21 6.76
CA SER A 53 53.64 -8.82 7.15
C SER A 53 52.23 -8.35 6.86
N ALA A 54 51.60 -8.81 5.77
CA ALA A 54 50.22 -8.44 5.45
C ALA A 54 49.21 -9.14 6.39
N MET A 55 49.51 -10.36 6.85
CA MET A 55 48.72 -11.03 7.89
C MET A 55 48.79 -10.29 9.23
N ILE A 56 49.97 -9.84 9.66
CA ILE A 56 50.13 -9.11 10.93
C ILE A 56 49.34 -7.80 10.91
N LEU A 57 49.36 -7.10 9.78
CA LEU A 57 48.64 -5.83 9.59
C LEU A 57 47.11 -6.03 9.56
N GLU A 58 46.62 -7.13 9.00
CA GLU A 58 45.20 -7.50 9.11
C GLU A 58 44.81 -7.90 10.53
N GLN A 59 45.69 -8.60 11.24
CA GLN A 59 45.45 -9.05 12.61
C GLN A 59 45.46 -7.87 13.60
N GLU A 60 46.25 -6.84 13.34
CA GLU A 60 46.18 -5.57 14.08
C GLU A 60 44.91 -4.78 13.74
N ARG A 61 44.55 -4.68 12.45
CA ARG A 61 43.31 -4.02 12.04
C ARG A 61 42.06 -4.70 12.60
N GLN A 62 42.05 -6.02 12.69
CA GLN A 62 40.97 -6.80 13.31
C GLN A 62 40.91 -6.58 14.83
N ARG A 63 42.06 -6.46 15.51
CA ARG A 63 42.11 -6.14 16.94
C ARG A 63 41.66 -4.71 17.23
N ASP A 64 41.95 -3.75 16.36
CA ASP A 64 41.50 -2.37 16.50
C ASP A 64 39.99 -2.24 16.23
N PHE A 65 39.48 -2.94 15.21
CA PHE A 65 38.03 -3.00 14.93
C PHE A 65 37.26 -3.66 16.10
N GLN A 66 37.83 -4.69 16.72
CA GLN A 66 37.27 -5.34 17.93
C GLN A 66 37.32 -4.47 19.18
N ARG A 67 38.24 -3.50 19.26
CA ARG A 67 38.27 -2.51 20.34
C ARG A 67 37.24 -1.41 20.15
N GLU A 68 36.95 -1.04 18.92
CA GLU A 68 36.01 0.03 18.60
C GLU A 68 34.54 -0.43 18.69
N ASN A 69 34.25 -1.72 18.52
CA ASN A 69 32.87 -2.24 18.51
C ASN A 69 32.70 -3.56 19.32
N PRO A 70 32.62 -3.50 20.66
CA PRO A 70 32.61 -4.69 21.53
C PRO A 70 31.32 -5.54 21.44
N ASP A 71 30.23 -4.99 20.90
CA ASP A 71 28.92 -5.65 20.80
C ASP A 71 28.83 -6.67 19.65
N GLU A 72 29.84 -6.74 18.78
CA GLU A 72 29.87 -7.65 17.63
C GLU A 72 30.07 -9.14 17.99
N ARG A 73 30.40 -9.46 19.26
CA ARG A 73 30.44 -10.85 19.76
C ARG A 73 29.07 -11.51 19.89
N ASN A 74 27.98 -10.75 19.77
CA ASN A 74 26.67 -11.34 19.96
C ASN A 74 26.37 -12.29 18.80
N ILE A 75 26.28 -13.61 19.08
CA ILE A 75 25.88 -14.65 18.11
C ILE A 75 24.56 -14.25 17.43
N ASN A 76 23.72 -13.44 18.07
CA ASN A 76 22.51 -12.88 17.50
C ASN A 76 22.75 -11.89 16.34
N SER A 77 23.88 -11.16 16.30
CA SER A 77 24.22 -10.24 15.19
C SER A 77 24.72 -11.01 13.95
N LEU A 78 25.49 -12.08 14.15
CA LEU A 78 25.91 -13.03 13.12
C LEU A 78 24.73 -13.87 12.62
N ARG A 79 23.85 -14.32 13.53
CA ARG A 79 22.57 -14.94 13.19
C ARG A 79 21.72 -13.96 12.40
N ASN A 80 21.59 -12.70 12.80
CA ASN A 80 20.85 -11.71 12.02
C ASN A 80 21.44 -11.45 10.64
N ARG A 81 22.78 -11.48 10.46
CA ARG A 81 23.42 -11.42 9.12
C ARG A 81 23.23 -12.69 8.29
N LEU A 82 23.20 -13.87 8.92
CA LEU A 82 22.88 -15.15 8.25
C LEU A 82 21.37 -15.33 8.01
N THR A 83 20.53 -14.56 8.73
CA THR A 83 19.06 -14.55 8.64
C THR A 83 18.56 -13.27 7.98
N GLU A 84 19.43 -12.48 7.33
CA GLU A 84 18.96 -11.52 6.34
C GLU A 84 18.49 -12.31 5.12
N PRO A 85 17.22 -12.17 4.72
CA PRO A 85 16.71 -12.91 3.59
C PRO A 85 17.48 -12.48 2.34
N ARG A 86 18.07 -13.47 1.66
CA ARG A 86 18.49 -13.43 0.25
C ARG A 86 17.51 -12.57 -0.58
N VAL A 87 17.87 -11.34 -0.94
CA VAL A 87 17.09 -10.51 -1.88
C VAL A 87 17.42 -10.90 -3.33
N ALA A 88 17.33 -12.18 -3.69
CA ALA A 88 17.90 -12.67 -4.96
C ALA A 88 17.13 -13.80 -5.70
N PRO A 89 15.86 -14.11 -5.36
CA PRO A 89 14.99 -14.77 -6.36
C PRO A 89 13.53 -14.27 -6.38
N GLN A 90 13.20 -13.17 -5.69
CA GLN A 90 11.80 -12.72 -5.51
C GLN A 90 11.31 -11.71 -6.57
N GLU A 91 12.16 -10.89 -7.18
CA GLU A 91 11.73 -9.89 -8.18
C GLU A 91 11.25 -10.50 -9.48
N LYS A 92 11.93 -11.54 -9.97
CA LYS A 92 11.45 -12.36 -11.09
C LYS A 92 10.05 -12.90 -10.83
N LYS A 93 9.67 -13.12 -9.57
CA LYS A 93 8.31 -13.58 -9.20
C LYS A 93 7.29 -12.45 -9.27
N ILE A 94 7.66 -11.21 -8.97
CA ILE A 94 6.75 -10.05 -9.04
C ILE A 94 6.45 -9.73 -10.50
N ALA A 95 7.47 -9.55 -11.33
CA ALA A 95 7.28 -9.31 -12.76
C ALA A 95 6.56 -10.49 -13.44
N GLN A 96 6.86 -11.74 -13.06
CA GLN A 96 6.13 -12.91 -13.53
C GLN A 96 4.66 -12.91 -13.09
N LYS A 97 4.34 -12.50 -11.86
CA LYS A 97 2.95 -12.36 -11.40
C LYS A 97 2.20 -11.26 -12.16
N VAL A 98 2.84 -10.11 -12.39
CA VAL A 98 2.28 -9.03 -13.23
C VAL A 98 2.08 -9.51 -14.66
N PHE A 99 3.05 -10.22 -15.23
CA PHE A 99 2.96 -10.81 -16.56
C PHE A 99 1.84 -11.85 -16.65
N MET A 100 1.74 -12.77 -15.68
CA MET A 100 0.65 -13.74 -15.59
C MET A 100 -0.70 -13.05 -15.44
N CYS A 101 -0.79 -11.95 -14.67
CA CYS A 101 -1.97 -11.10 -14.58
C CYS A 101 -2.35 -10.52 -15.94
N CYS A 102 -1.38 -10.02 -16.71
CA CYS A 102 -1.62 -9.49 -18.05
C CYS A 102 -2.06 -10.60 -19.02
N VAL A 103 -1.44 -11.78 -18.96
CA VAL A 103 -1.77 -12.92 -19.83
C VAL A 103 -3.16 -13.48 -19.51
N LEU A 104 -3.54 -13.63 -18.23
CA LEU A 104 -4.86 -14.15 -17.85
C LEU A 104 -5.98 -13.14 -18.08
N ASN A 105 -5.80 -11.89 -17.63
CA ASN A 105 -6.84 -10.86 -17.74
C ASN A 105 -6.96 -10.30 -19.16
N GLY A 106 -5.83 -9.98 -19.80
CA GLY A 106 -5.80 -9.42 -21.15
C GLY A 106 -5.78 -10.51 -22.22
N GLY A 107 -4.79 -11.39 -22.16
CA GLY A 107 -4.55 -12.38 -23.22
C GLY A 107 -5.67 -13.43 -23.34
N PHE A 108 -5.81 -14.29 -22.34
CA PHE A 108 -6.69 -15.45 -22.40
C PHE A 108 -8.16 -15.07 -22.49
N THR A 109 -8.61 -14.13 -21.65
CA THR A 109 -10.01 -13.69 -21.63
C THR A 109 -10.40 -12.99 -22.93
N TRP A 110 -9.64 -11.98 -23.41
CA TRP A 110 -9.97 -11.36 -24.71
C TRP A 110 -9.80 -12.30 -25.89
N LEU A 111 -8.77 -13.13 -25.91
CA LEU A 111 -8.58 -14.09 -27.01
C LEU A 111 -9.79 -15.03 -27.10
N SER A 112 -10.30 -15.52 -25.97
CA SER A 112 -11.52 -16.34 -25.97
C SER A 112 -12.74 -15.59 -26.49
N ILE A 113 -12.91 -14.31 -26.14
CA ILE A 113 -14.00 -13.47 -26.67
C ILE A 113 -13.85 -13.28 -28.17
N ILE A 114 -12.65 -12.95 -28.65
CA ILE A 114 -12.38 -12.75 -30.09
C ILE A 114 -12.60 -14.06 -30.86
N LEU A 115 -12.07 -15.19 -30.39
CA LEU A 115 -12.30 -16.49 -31.02
C LEU A 115 -13.79 -16.85 -31.03
N PHE A 116 -14.53 -16.52 -29.99
CA PHE A 116 -15.97 -16.75 -29.96
C PHE A 116 -16.72 -15.85 -30.96
N GLU A 117 -16.49 -14.54 -30.93
CA GLU A 117 -17.23 -13.56 -31.74
C GLU A 117 -16.82 -13.52 -33.21
N GLN A 118 -15.52 -13.67 -33.50
CA GLN A 118 -14.96 -13.45 -34.84
C GLN A 118 -14.68 -14.76 -35.59
N LEU A 119 -14.57 -15.90 -34.88
CA LEU A 119 -14.34 -17.20 -35.50
C LEU A 119 -15.52 -18.14 -35.32
N LEU A 120 -15.95 -18.41 -34.08
CA LEU A 120 -16.96 -19.42 -33.80
C LEU A 120 -18.35 -19.01 -34.30
N LEU A 121 -18.83 -17.81 -33.96
CA LEU A 121 -20.13 -17.33 -34.43
C LEU A 121 -20.21 -17.25 -35.97
N PRO A 122 -19.26 -16.61 -36.69
CA PRO A 122 -19.32 -16.53 -38.15
C PRO A 122 -19.22 -17.90 -38.83
N THR A 123 -18.39 -18.81 -38.31
CA THR A 123 -18.28 -20.18 -38.83
C THR A 123 -19.58 -20.96 -38.63
N LEU A 124 -20.22 -20.81 -37.47
CA LEU A 124 -21.50 -21.46 -37.19
C LEU A 124 -22.61 -20.89 -38.10
N LYS A 125 -22.64 -19.57 -38.30
CA LYS A 125 -23.56 -18.94 -39.25
C LYS A 125 -23.37 -19.47 -40.66
N PHE A 126 -22.12 -19.54 -41.12
CA PHE A 126 -21.77 -20.07 -42.44
C PHE A 126 -22.22 -21.53 -42.62
N LEU A 127 -22.02 -22.37 -41.61
CA LEU A 127 -22.50 -23.77 -41.61
C LEU A 127 -24.03 -23.86 -41.66
N LEU A 128 -24.75 -23.00 -40.93
CA LEU A 128 -26.20 -22.95 -41.00
C LEU A 128 -26.68 -22.50 -42.39
N THR A 129 -26.03 -21.50 -42.99
CA THR A 129 -26.31 -21.05 -44.36
C THR A 129 -26.10 -22.17 -45.39
N LEU A 130 -25.05 -22.99 -45.22
CA LEU A 130 -24.82 -24.17 -46.08
C LEU A 130 -25.95 -25.21 -45.98
N CYS A 131 -26.55 -25.39 -44.80
CA CYS A 131 -27.59 -26.39 -44.58
C CYS A 131 -28.99 -25.93 -45.02
N TYR A 132 -29.34 -24.65 -44.79
CA TYR A 132 -30.70 -24.13 -44.99
C TYR A 132 -30.86 -23.28 -46.26
N GLY A 133 -29.78 -22.84 -46.88
CA GLY A 133 -29.81 -21.91 -48.02
C GLY A 133 -29.99 -20.45 -47.58
N GLU A 134 -29.46 -19.53 -48.38
CA GLU A 134 -29.28 -18.11 -48.03
C GLU A 134 -30.61 -17.33 -47.90
N ASP A 135 -31.65 -17.74 -48.63
CA ASP A 135 -32.94 -17.02 -48.74
C ASP A 135 -34.05 -17.56 -47.81
N SER A 136 -33.71 -18.36 -46.80
CA SER A 136 -34.70 -18.96 -45.91
C SER A 136 -35.04 -18.05 -44.72
N ASP A 137 -36.30 -17.63 -44.58
CA ASP A 137 -36.78 -16.84 -43.43
C ASP A 137 -36.53 -17.54 -42.09
N ASP A 138 -36.59 -18.88 -42.08
CA ASP A 138 -36.31 -19.71 -40.90
C ASP A 138 -34.84 -19.58 -40.41
N LEU A 139 -33.87 -19.41 -41.32
CA LEU A 139 -32.45 -19.27 -40.99
C LEU A 139 -32.21 -18.01 -40.13
N HIS A 140 -32.86 -16.89 -40.47
CA HIS A 140 -32.72 -15.65 -39.73
C HIS A 140 -33.25 -15.77 -38.29
N LEU A 141 -34.39 -16.43 -38.11
CA LEU A 141 -34.98 -16.66 -36.81
C LEU A 141 -34.08 -17.59 -35.98
N ILE A 142 -33.70 -18.74 -36.53
CA ILE A 142 -32.84 -19.73 -35.86
C ILE A 142 -31.51 -19.09 -35.46
N TRP A 143 -30.87 -18.35 -36.37
CA TRP A 143 -29.60 -17.67 -36.10
C TRP A 143 -29.71 -16.65 -34.96
N SER A 144 -30.76 -15.83 -34.94
CA SER A 144 -30.96 -14.81 -33.88
C SER A 144 -31.07 -15.43 -32.49
N TRP A 145 -31.87 -16.51 -32.37
CA TRP A 145 -32.02 -17.24 -31.11
C TRP A 145 -30.73 -17.96 -30.71
N LEU A 146 -30.10 -18.66 -31.66
CA LEU A 146 -28.87 -19.40 -31.43
C LEU A 146 -27.73 -18.47 -31.01
N GLN A 147 -27.53 -17.36 -31.71
CA GLN A 147 -26.51 -16.36 -31.38
C GLN A 147 -26.74 -15.80 -29.98
N SER A 148 -27.98 -15.43 -29.62
CA SER A 148 -28.29 -14.89 -28.29
C SER A 148 -28.05 -15.91 -27.18
N ILE A 149 -28.58 -17.13 -27.32
CA ILE A 149 -28.43 -18.20 -26.32
C ILE A 149 -26.96 -18.55 -26.14
N LEU A 150 -26.23 -18.75 -27.25
CA LEU A 150 -24.82 -19.12 -27.20
C LEU A 150 -23.96 -18.01 -26.59
N SER A 151 -24.25 -16.74 -26.91
CA SER A 151 -23.54 -15.59 -26.32
C SER A 151 -23.82 -15.46 -24.82
N ILE A 152 -25.06 -15.68 -24.37
CA ILE A 152 -25.41 -15.66 -22.94
C ILE A 152 -24.71 -16.80 -22.20
N ILE A 153 -24.76 -18.03 -22.74
CA ILE A 153 -24.12 -19.20 -22.12
C ILE A 153 -22.61 -18.99 -22.06
N PHE A 154 -21.97 -18.57 -23.15
CA PHE A 154 -20.55 -18.28 -23.18
C PHE A 154 -20.17 -17.16 -22.20
N GLY A 155 -20.94 -16.07 -22.18
CA GLY A 155 -20.71 -14.96 -21.24
C GLY A 155 -20.81 -15.40 -19.78
N MET A 156 -21.88 -16.12 -19.42
CA MET A 156 -22.19 -16.46 -18.01
C MET A 156 -21.42 -17.67 -17.49
N MET A 157 -21.19 -18.71 -18.31
CA MET A 157 -20.54 -19.94 -17.87
C MET A 157 -19.04 -19.97 -18.14
N TRP A 158 -18.53 -19.13 -19.06
CA TRP A 158 -17.11 -19.11 -19.41
C TRP A 158 -16.45 -17.79 -19.04
N VAL A 159 -16.86 -16.68 -19.67
CA VAL A 159 -16.20 -15.39 -19.52
C VAL A 159 -16.29 -14.87 -18.09
N LEU A 160 -17.49 -14.87 -17.49
CA LEU A 160 -17.70 -14.33 -16.14
C LEU A 160 -16.92 -15.12 -15.06
N PRO A 161 -16.96 -16.46 -15.00
CA PRO A 161 -16.18 -17.21 -14.01
C PRO A 161 -14.67 -17.03 -14.16
N ILE A 162 -14.14 -17.06 -15.39
CA ILE A 162 -12.71 -16.83 -15.66
C ILE A 162 -12.33 -15.42 -15.23
N PHE A 163 -13.14 -14.42 -15.57
CA PHE A 163 -12.93 -13.04 -15.17
C PHE A 163 -12.89 -12.88 -13.64
N LEU A 164 -13.85 -13.46 -12.91
CA LEU A 164 -13.92 -13.39 -11.46
C LEU A 164 -12.73 -14.10 -10.79
N LEU A 165 -12.36 -15.29 -11.27
CA LEU A 165 -11.21 -16.03 -10.77
C LEU A 165 -9.91 -15.24 -11.01
N SER A 166 -9.76 -14.70 -12.21
CA SER A 166 -8.62 -13.88 -12.58
C SER A 166 -8.52 -12.65 -11.67
N LYS A 167 -9.63 -12.00 -11.34
CA LYS A 167 -9.67 -10.87 -10.38
C LYS A 167 -9.25 -11.27 -8.98
N PHE A 168 -9.71 -12.41 -8.49
CA PHE A 168 -9.31 -12.92 -7.18
C PHE A 168 -7.81 -13.21 -7.12
N VAL A 169 -7.27 -13.92 -8.12
CA VAL A 169 -5.83 -14.21 -8.18
C VAL A 169 -5.01 -12.92 -8.32
N SER A 170 -5.47 -11.98 -9.13
CA SER A 170 -4.82 -10.68 -9.31
C SER A 170 -4.74 -9.90 -8.00
N SER A 171 -5.81 -9.89 -7.18
CA SER A 171 -5.81 -9.17 -5.90
C SER A 171 -4.81 -9.75 -4.89
N LEU A 172 -4.61 -11.08 -4.87
CA LEU A 172 -3.58 -11.72 -4.07
C LEU A 172 -2.18 -11.29 -4.51
N TRP A 173 -1.94 -11.24 -5.82
CA TRP A 173 -0.67 -10.74 -6.35
C TRP A 173 -0.43 -9.28 -6.02
N PHE A 174 -1.46 -8.43 -6.08
CA PHE A 174 -1.36 -7.01 -5.72
C PHE A 174 -0.93 -6.83 -4.26
N ALA A 175 -1.51 -7.61 -3.34
CA ALA A 175 -1.13 -7.61 -1.94
C ALA A 175 0.33 -8.03 -1.73
N ASP A 176 0.76 -9.10 -2.40
CA ASP A 176 2.16 -9.56 -2.35
C ASP A 176 3.13 -8.49 -2.87
N ILE A 177 2.84 -7.89 -4.03
CA ILE A 177 3.67 -6.85 -4.66
C ILE A 177 3.83 -5.66 -3.72
N ALA A 178 2.73 -5.20 -3.13
CA ALA A 178 2.77 -4.07 -2.20
C ALA A 178 3.60 -4.38 -0.95
N ASN A 179 3.46 -5.60 -0.41
CA ASN A 179 4.17 -6.03 0.79
C ASN A 179 5.67 -6.13 0.55
N GLU A 180 6.09 -6.68 -0.59
CA GLU A 180 7.51 -6.75 -0.93
C GLU A 180 8.09 -5.36 -1.21
N ALA A 181 7.39 -4.53 -1.99
CA ALA A 181 7.80 -3.14 -2.23
C ALA A 181 7.96 -2.35 -0.92
N TYR A 182 7.04 -2.54 0.02
CA TYR A 182 7.13 -1.92 1.34
C TYR A 182 8.35 -2.40 2.13
N LYS A 183 8.59 -3.72 2.16
CA LYS A 183 9.74 -4.31 2.87
C LYS A 183 11.07 -3.78 2.37
N ILE A 184 11.25 -3.67 1.05
CA ILE A 184 12.48 -3.19 0.42
C ILE A 184 12.79 -1.74 0.84
N ARG A 185 11.76 -0.88 0.94
CA ARG A 185 11.97 0.56 1.19
C ARG A 185 11.85 0.99 2.65
N LYS A 186 11.00 0.32 3.45
CA LYS A 186 10.62 0.76 4.80
C LYS A 186 10.85 -0.28 5.89
N GLY A 187 11.29 -1.49 5.53
CA GLY A 187 11.50 -2.58 6.47
C GLY A 187 10.19 -3.31 6.82
N LYS A 188 10.15 -3.95 7.99
CA LYS A 188 9.03 -4.84 8.36
C LYS A 188 7.71 -4.05 8.51
N PRO A 189 6.58 -4.56 7.95
CA PRO A 189 5.26 -3.97 8.16
C PRO A 189 4.95 -3.81 9.66
N GLN A 190 4.29 -2.71 10.03
CA GLN A 190 3.83 -2.53 11.40
C GLN A 190 2.67 -3.50 11.67
N LEU A 191 2.85 -4.37 12.67
CA LEU A 191 1.82 -5.35 13.04
C LEU A 191 0.62 -4.61 13.64
N ILE A 192 -0.56 -4.72 13.02
CA ILE A 192 -1.81 -4.35 13.70
C ILE A 192 -1.97 -5.33 14.87
N PRO A 193 -2.24 -4.84 16.10
CA PRO A 193 -2.19 -5.64 17.32
C PRO A 193 -3.21 -6.80 17.39
N SER A 194 -4.21 -6.84 16.48
CA SER A 194 -5.15 -7.97 16.39
C SER A 194 -5.59 -8.27 14.96
N LEU A 195 -5.53 -9.55 14.59
CA LEU A 195 -5.99 -10.05 13.28
C LEU A 195 -7.49 -9.76 13.05
N SER A 196 -8.30 -9.84 14.09
CA SER A 196 -9.74 -9.52 14.03
C SER A 196 -10.00 -8.08 13.63
N LYS A 197 -9.20 -7.13 14.15
CA LYS A 197 -9.30 -5.72 13.80
C LYS A 197 -8.87 -5.46 12.37
N LEU A 198 -7.81 -6.14 11.91
CA LEU A 198 -7.38 -6.08 10.51
C LEU A 198 -8.48 -6.59 9.55
N ILE A 199 -9.09 -7.73 9.86
CA ILE A 199 -10.18 -8.29 9.05
C ILE A 199 -11.38 -7.34 9.04
N ALA A 200 -11.76 -6.79 10.19
CA ALA A 200 -12.87 -5.85 10.29
C ALA A 200 -12.61 -4.57 9.48
N ASP A 201 -11.39 -4.03 9.56
CA ASP A 201 -10.98 -2.84 8.81
C ASP A 201 -10.96 -3.10 7.29
N PHE A 202 -10.51 -4.29 6.87
CA PHE A 202 -10.55 -4.73 5.47
C PHE A 202 -11.98 -4.86 4.95
N LEU A 203 -12.87 -5.55 5.68
CA LEU A 203 -14.27 -5.72 5.30
C LEU A 203 -15.02 -4.38 5.26
N PHE A 204 -14.75 -3.51 6.23
CA PHE A 204 -15.35 -2.18 6.25
C PHE A 204 -14.84 -1.32 5.09
N SER A 205 -13.54 -1.40 4.77
CA SER A 205 -12.96 -0.76 3.58
C SER A 205 -13.66 -1.22 2.31
N LEU A 206 -13.84 -2.53 2.14
CA LEU A 206 -14.52 -3.11 0.97
C LEU A 206 -15.94 -2.54 0.79
N VAL A 207 -16.72 -2.45 1.87
CA VAL A 207 -18.09 -1.89 1.83
C VAL A 207 -18.06 -0.40 1.48
N VAL A 208 -17.19 0.37 2.13
CA VAL A 208 -17.08 1.82 1.89
C VAL A 208 -16.67 2.11 0.44
N GLN A 209 -15.69 1.38 -0.08
CA GLN A 209 -15.22 1.52 -1.46
C GLN A 209 -16.30 1.11 -2.47
N ALA A 210 -17.03 0.02 -2.23
CA ALA A 210 -18.16 -0.40 -3.08
C ALA A 210 -19.29 0.64 -3.10
N LEU A 211 -19.67 1.17 -1.92
CA LEU A 211 -20.64 2.25 -1.83
C LEU A 211 -20.15 3.51 -2.55
N PHE A 212 -18.86 3.83 -2.45
CA PHE A 212 -18.28 4.98 -3.14
C PHE A 212 -18.27 4.82 -4.66
N LEU A 213 -18.04 3.61 -5.17
CA LEU A 213 -18.18 3.32 -6.58
C LEU A 213 -19.63 3.53 -7.05
N ILE A 214 -20.61 3.04 -6.30
CA ILE A 214 -22.04 3.28 -6.58
C ILE A 214 -22.37 4.77 -6.55
N GLN A 215 -21.89 5.50 -5.54
CA GLN A 215 -22.03 6.96 -5.47
C GLN A 215 -21.48 7.64 -6.73
N SER A 216 -20.34 7.18 -7.25
CA SER A 216 -19.72 7.74 -8.46
C SER A 216 -20.59 7.51 -9.70
N MET A 217 -21.17 6.31 -9.83
CA MET A 217 -22.12 5.99 -10.90
C MET A 217 -23.38 6.86 -10.79
N LEU A 218 -23.94 7.04 -9.58
CA LEU A 218 -25.11 7.89 -9.37
C LEU A 218 -24.84 9.36 -9.72
N VAL A 219 -23.65 9.87 -9.42
CA VAL A 219 -23.25 11.24 -9.78
C VAL A 219 -23.17 11.44 -11.30
N SER A 220 -22.89 10.39 -12.07
CA SER A 220 -22.93 10.46 -13.54
C SER A 220 -24.35 10.63 -14.11
N LEU A 221 -25.40 10.37 -13.32
CA LEU A 221 -26.80 10.54 -13.72
C LEU A 221 -27.30 11.99 -13.61
N ILE A 222 -26.44 12.93 -13.20
CA ILE A 222 -26.78 14.36 -13.16
C ILE A 222 -27.17 14.83 -14.57
N PRO A 223 -28.29 15.56 -14.75
CA PRO A 223 -28.82 15.93 -16.07
C PRO A 223 -27.85 16.70 -16.96
N ILE A 224 -26.88 17.40 -16.36
CA ILE A 224 -25.83 18.12 -17.06
C ILE A 224 -24.69 17.12 -17.34
N THR A 225 -24.72 16.49 -18.52
CA THR A 225 -23.83 15.39 -18.91
C THR A 225 -22.34 15.68 -18.69
N PHE A 226 -21.88 16.88 -19.06
CA PHE A 226 -20.48 17.27 -18.87
C PHE A 226 -20.08 17.33 -17.39
N VAL A 227 -20.95 17.86 -16.53
CA VAL A 227 -20.71 17.98 -15.09
C VAL A 227 -20.78 16.60 -14.44
N GLY A 228 -21.78 15.79 -14.76
CA GLY A 228 -21.92 14.42 -14.24
C GLY A 228 -20.71 13.55 -14.57
N ASN A 229 -20.25 13.56 -15.83
CA ASN A 229 -19.08 12.81 -16.26
C ASN A 229 -17.80 13.29 -15.59
N SER A 230 -17.61 14.62 -15.48
CA SER A 230 -16.44 15.21 -14.83
C SER A 230 -16.39 14.85 -13.34
N LEU A 231 -17.51 14.94 -12.64
CA LEU A 231 -17.59 14.57 -11.22
C LEU A 231 -17.38 13.07 -11.00
N CYS A 232 -17.94 12.22 -11.86
CA CYS A 232 -17.68 10.78 -11.82
C CYS A 232 -16.19 10.47 -12.04
N PHE A 233 -15.55 11.13 -13.01
CA PHE A 233 -14.12 11.02 -13.25
C PHE A 233 -13.29 11.45 -12.03
N LEU A 234 -13.65 12.56 -11.37
CA LEU A 234 -12.99 13.02 -10.15
C LEU A 234 -13.15 12.03 -8.99
N HIS A 235 -14.33 11.45 -8.82
CA HIS A 235 -14.54 10.39 -7.83
C HIS A 235 -13.65 9.17 -8.11
N LEU A 236 -13.62 8.70 -9.37
CA LEU A 236 -12.78 7.56 -9.74
C LEU A 236 -11.29 7.84 -9.50
N CYS A 237 -10.81 9.06 -9.77
CA CYS A 237 -9.43 9.45 -9.44
C CYS A 237 -9.13 9.33 -7.94
N MET A 238 -10.02 9.83 -7.08
CA MET A 238 -9.87 9.69 -5.61
C MET A 238 -9.92 8.22 -5.17
N LEU A 239 -10.84 7.44 -5.74
CA LEU A 239 -11.01 6.03 -5.42
C LEU A 239 -9.79 5.20 -5.83
N TYR A 240 -9.28 5.41 -7.03
CA TYR A 240 -8.12 4.68 -7.53
C TYR A 240 -6.84 5.04 -6.79
N SER A 241 -6.67 6.32 -6.42
CA SER A 241 -5.61 6.71 -5.49
C SER A 241 -5.75 6.03 -4.14
N LEU A 242 -6.95 5.95 -3.58
CA LEU A 242 -7.20 5.21 -2.34
C LEU A 242 -6.77 3.74 -2.49
N TYR A 243 -7.15 3.07 -3.59
CA TYR A 243 -6.78 1.67 -3.85
C TYR A 243 -5.26 1.46 -3.91
N CYS A 244 -4.54 2.35 -4.59
CA CYS A 244 -3.08 2.21 -4.76
C CYS A 244 -2.32 2.43 -3.44
N PHE A 245 -2.72 3.45 -2.66
CA PHE A 245 -2.07 3.79 -1.40
C PHE A 245 -2.54 2.94 -0.21
N GLU A 246 -3.71 2.31 -0.32
CA GLU A 246 -4.29 1.50 0.75
C GLU A 246 -3.33 0.42 1.25
N TYR A 247 -2.66 -0.31 0.34
CA TYR A 247 -1.72 -1.34 0.73
C TYR A 247 -0.53 -0.79 1.54
N LYS A 248 0.02 0.35 1.13
CA LYS A 248 1.09 1.03 1.85
C LYS A 248 0.63 1.44 3.25
N TRP A 249 -0.57 2.00 3.36
CA TRP A 249 -1.11 2.47 4.63
C TRP A 249 -1.50 1.32 5.56
N ILE A 250 -1.99 0.21 5.04
CA ILE A 250 -2.19 -1.03 5.81
C ILE A 250 -0.86 -1.51 6.38
N ASN A 251 0.22 -1.50 5.59
CA ASN A 251 1.56 -1.86 6.07
C ASN A 251 2.14 -0.87 7.11
N MET A 252 1.62 0.36 7.15
CA MET A 252 1.89 1.34 8.22
C MET A 252 0.94 1.21 9.42
N GLY A 253 0.02 0.24 9.43
CA GLY A 253 -0.96 0.05 10.49
C GLY A 253 -2.06 1.12 10.54
N TRP A 254 -2.36 1.80 9.43
CA TRP A 254 -3.40 2.82 9.39
C TRP A 254 -4.80 2.20 9.21
N GLU A 255 -5.71 2.58 10.09
CA GLU A 255 -7.14 2.23 9.98
C GLU A 255 -7.85 3.01 8.85
N LEU A 256 -9.00 2.52 8.41
CA LEU A 256 -9.78 3.12 7.32
C LEU A 256 -10.06 4.61 7.54
N HIS A 257 -10.53 4.99 8.72
CA HIS A 257 -10.86 6.39 9.02
C HIS A 257 -9.67 7.34 8.85
N ARG A 258 -8.47 6.89 9.23
CA ARG A 258 -7.24 7.66 9.03
C ARG A 258 -6.91 7.76 7.53
N ARG A 259 -7.03 6.67 6.78
CA ARG A 259 -6.76 6.62 5.33
C ARG A 259 -7.67 7.57 4.56
N LEU A 260 -8.98 7.54 4.84
CA LEU A 260 -9.96 8.45 4.25
C LEU A 260 -9.72 9.91 4.65
N SER A 261 -9.47 10.17 5.93
CA SER A 261 -9.21 11.55 6.36
C SER A 261 -7.95 12.12 5.70
N TYR A 262 -6.91 11.30 5.54
CA TYR A 262 -5.66 11.70 4.92
C TYR A 262 -5.80 12.00 3.43
N ILE A 263 -6.57 11.18 2.69
CA ILE A 263 -6.80 11.40 1.26
C ILE A 263 -7.67 12.64 1.02
N GLU A 264 -8.70 12.86 1.84
CA GLU A 264 -9.59 14.03 1.78
C GLU A 264 -8.88 15.35 2.12
N MET A 265 -7.91 15.31 3.04
CA MET A 265 -7.16 16.50 3.47
C MET A 265 -6.07 16.91 2.47
N ASN A 266 -5.54 15.96 1.70
CA ASN A 266 -4.49 16.21 0.68
C ASN A 266 -5.00 15.89 -0.73
N TRP A 267 -6.29 16.14 -0.98
CA TRP A 267 -6.97 15.76 -2.20
C TRP A 267 -6.33 16.25 -3.51
N PRO A 268 -5.67 17.43 -3.61
CA PRO A 268 -5.12 17.86 -4.90
C PRO A 268 -4.07 16.86 -5.41
N TYR A 269 -3.21 16.39 -4.50
CA TYR A 269 -2.21 15.37 -4.81
C TYR A 269 -2.84 14.06 -5.24
N PHE A 270 -3.83 13.57 -4.50
CA PHE A 270 -4.46 12.28 -4.80
C PHE A 270 -5.35 12.32 -6.04
N LEU A 271 -5.96 13.45 -6.37
CA LEU A 271 -6.60 13.61 -7.67
C LEU A 271 -5.58 13.49 -8.80
N GLY A 272 -4.47 14.24 -8.73
CA GLY A 272 -3.41 14.17 -9.74
C GLY A 272 -2.86 12.76 -9.92
N PHE A 273 -2.61 12.06 -8.81
CA PHE A 273 -2.08 10.70 -8.83
C PHE A 273 -3.03 9.70 -9.52
N GLY A 274 -4.33 9.81 -9.29
CA GLY A 274 -5.33 8.87 -9.79
C GLY A 274 -5.65 9.04 -11.27
N ILE A 275 -5.41 10.22 -11.84
CA ILE A 275 -5.79 10.56 -13.22
C ILE A 275 -5.31 9.56 -14.26
N PRO A 276 -4.01 9.18 -14.31
CA PRO A 276 -3.54 8.30 -15.38
C PRO A 276 -4.26 6.95 -15.38
N LEU A 277 -4.47 6.34 -14.20
CA LEU A 277 -5.19 5.07 -14.09
C LEU A 277 -6.66 5.24 -14.47
N THR A 278 -7.33 6.29 -13.99
CA THR A 278 -8.73 6.57 -14.33
C THR A 278 -8.91 6.83 -15.81
N PHE A 279 -7.97 7.52 -16.44
CA PHE A 279 -8.02 7.82 -17.87
C PHE A 279 -7.94 6.54 -18.70
N VAL A 280 -6.95 5.68 -18.46
CA VAL A 280 -6.78 4.45 -19.25
C VAL A 280 -7.96 3.49 -19.08
N THR A 281 -8.54 3.38 -17.89
CA THR A 281 -9.72 2.53 -17.66
C THR A 281 -11.00 3.07 -18.28
N ASN A 282 -11.11 4.39 -18.49
CA ASN A 282 -12.26 5.01 -19.15
C ASN A 282 -12.14 5.05 -20.68
N MET A 283 -11.03 4.58 -21.28
CA MET A 283 -10.90 4.51 -22.75
C MET A 283 -11.84 3.49 -23.40
N THR A 284 -12.51 2.64 -22.61
CA THR A 284 -13.44 1.63 -23.09
C THR A 284 -14.73 1.66 -22.28
N ASN A 285 -15.86 1.51 -22.96
CA ASN A 285 -17.18 1.41 -22.33
C ASN A 285 -17.48 0.00 -21.81
N SER A 286 -16.67 -1.00 -22.19
CA SER A 286 -16.85 -2.38 -21.72
C SER A 286 -16.29 -2.53 -20.30
N LEU A 287 -17.14 -2.90 -19.35
CA LEU A 287 -16.76 -3.14 -17.95
C LEU A 287 -15.65 -4.20 -17.84
N ILE A 288 -15.73 -5.26 -18.65
CA ILE A 288 -14.73 -6.34 -18.67
C ILE A 288 -13.40 -5.78 -19.18
N ALA A 289 -13.40 -5.08 -20.30
CA ALA A 289 -12.20 -4.47 -20.88
C ALA A 289 -11.55 -3.46 -19.91
N SER A 290 -12.35 -2.55 -19.34
CA SER A 290 -11.92 -1.55 -18.35
C SER A 290 -11.30 -2.22 -17.13
N SER A 291 -11.92 -3.30 -16.66
CA SER A 291 -11.42 -4.12 -15.55
C SER A 291 -10.11 -4.83 -15.87
N CYS A 292 -9.92 -5.33 -17.10
CA CYS A 292 -8.66 -5.94 -17.52
C CYS A 292 -7.54 -4.90 -17.61
N ILE A 293 -7.82 -3.73 -18.20
CA ILE A 293 -6.89 -2.58 -18.21
C ILE A 293 -6.49 -2.22 -16.77
N PHE A 294 -7.46 -2.10 -15.87
CA PHE A 294 -7.19 -1.87 -14.45
C PHE A 294 -6.24 -2.93 -13.88
N SER A 295 -6.52 -4.23 -14.08
CA SER A 295 -5.67 -5.30 -13.54
C SER A 295 -4.23 -5.29 -14.09
N ILE A 296 -4.04 -4.83 -15.32
CA ILE A 296 -2.72 -4.71 -15.97
C ILE A 296 -1.91 -3.58 -15.34
N PHE A 297 -2.50 -2.39 -15.21
CA PHE A 297 -1.79 -1.20 -14.75
C PHE A 297 -1.70 -1.08 -13.24
N PHE A 298 -2.72 -1.56 -12.51
CA PHE A 298 -2.84 -1.35 -11.07
C PHE A 298 -1.62 -1.80 -10.23
N PRO A 299 -0.94 -2.95 -10.49
CA PRO A 299 0.32 -3.29 -9.84
C PRO A 299 1.39 -2.19 -9.89
N LEU A 300 1.50 -1.52 -11.03
CA LEU A 300 2.50 -0.48 -11.27
C LEU A 300 2.16 0.78 -10.45
N PHE A 301 0.87 1.13 -10.35
CA PHE A 301 0.42 2.22 -9.50
C PHE A 301 0.53 1.91 -8.00
N ILE A 302 0.36 0.65 -7.58
CA ILE A 302 0.65 0.23 -6.19
C ILE A 302 2.13 0.45 -5.86
N LEU A 303 3.02 0.08 -6.78
CA LEU A 303 4.45 0.24 -6.62
C LEU A 303 4.82 1.73 -6.53
N SER A 304 4.29 2.54 -7.45
CA SER A 304 4.39 4.00 -7.40
C SER A 304 3.89 4.57 -6.08
N GLY A 305 2.70 4.17 -5.62
CA GLY A 305 2.12 4.64 -4.37
C GLY A 305 3.00 4.31 -3.15
N ASN A 306 3.66 3.13 -3.15
CA ASN A 306 4.60 2.72 -2.10
C ASN A 306 5.82 3.63 -2.02
N GLU A 307 6.39 4.02 -3.17
CA GLU A 307 7.55 4.91 -3.24
C GLU A 307 7.18 6.37 -2.97
N ALA A 308 6.02 6.80 -3.46
CA ALA A 308 5.63 8.20 -3.47
C ALA A 308 5.60 8.84 -2.07
N ARG A 309 5.92 10.13 -2.03
CA ARG A 309 5.88 10.94 -0.81
C ARG A 309 4.85 12.04 -1.03
N PRO A 310 3.58 11.81 -0.67
CA PRO A 310 2.51 12.76 -0.93
C PRO A 310 2.84 14.15 -0.40
N LEU A 311 2.70 15.16 -1.24
CA LEU A 311 2.87 16.55 -0.84
C LEU A 311 1.67 16.95 0.02
N VAL A 312 1.94 17.21 1.31
CA VAL A 312 0.92 17.57 2.29
C VAL A 312 0.85 19.08 2.49
N GLY A 313 -0.31 19.58 2.96
CA GLY A 313 -0.48 20.99 3.33
C GLY A 313 -0.62 21.96 2.15
N THR A 314 -0.98 21.45 0.97
CA THR A 314 -1.24 22.27 -0.23
C THR A 314 -2.57 23.02 -0.18
N THR A 315 -3.51 22.55 0.66
CA THR A 315 -4.84 23.12 0.87
C THR A 315 -5.21 23.05 2.34
N GLU A 316 -5.96 24.03 2.82
CA GLU A 316 -6.53 24.04 4.18
C GLU A 316 -7.96 23.46 4.21
N THR A 317 -8.62 23.39 3.05
CA THR A 317 -10.00 22.91 2.93
C THR A 317 -10.03 21.44 2.49
N PRO A 318 -10.48 20.50 3.35
CA PRO A 318 -10.66 19.11 2.97
C PRO A 318 -11.94 18.92 2.13
N ILE A 319 -11.90 18.03 1.15
CA ILE A 319 -13.11 17.61 0.43
C ILE A 319 -13.76 16.44 1.17
N ARG A 320 -15.06 16.50 1.44
CA ARG A 320 -15.78 15.47 2.22
C ARG A 320 -16.46 14.44 1.33
N LEU A 321 -15.72 13.92 0.35
CA LEU A 321 -16.25 13.07 -0.72
C LEU A 321 -16.72 11.70 -0.21
N PHE A 322 -16.04 11.15 0.79
CA PHE A 322 -16.34 9.84 1.37
C PHE A 322 -17.35 9.93 2.53
N SER A 323 -17.71 11.13 2.97
CA SER A 323 -18.64 11.30 4.10
C SER A 323 -20.04 10.69 3.85
N PRO A 324 -20.68 10.83 2.66
CA PRO A 324 -21.97 10.21 2.41
C PRO A 324 -21.92 8.68 2.47
N VAL A 325 -20.88 8.07 1.90
CA VAL A 325 -20.75 6.60 1.90
C VAL A 325 -20.42 6.05 3.29
N ILE A 326 -19.68 6.79 4.11
CA ILE A 326 -19.43 6.43 5.50
C ILE A 326 -20.72 6.48 6.32
N PHE A 327 -21.57 7.49 6.09
CA PHE A 327 -22.88 7.56 6.71
C PHE A 327 -23.74 6.33 6.36
N VAL A 328 -23.82 5.98 5.08
CA VAL A 328 -24.57 4.80 4.61
C VAL A 328 -23.98 3.50 5.16
N ALA A 329 -22.65 3.34 5.13
CA ALA A 329 -21.98 2.17 5.68
C ALA A 329 -22.30 2.00 7.18
N ASN A 330 -22.19 3.08 7.96
CA ASN A 330 -22.52 3.07 9.39
C ASN A 330 -23.98 2.68 9.62
N LEU A 331 -24.92 3.13 8.78
CA LEU A 331 -26.33 2.74 8.87
C LEU A 331 -26.52 1.23 8.66
N MET A 332 -25.84 0.64 7.67
CA MET A 332 -25.90 -0.80 7.39
C MET A 332 -25.40 -1.66 8.57
N PHE A 333 -24.35 -1.22 9.26
CA PHE A 333 -23.79 -1.95 10.40
C PHE A 333 -24.49 -1.64 11.74
N ALA A 334 -24.99 -0.42 11.94
CA ALA A 334 -25.71 -0.03 13.15
C ALA A 334 -27.09 -0.73 13.25
N GLY A 335 -27.77 -0.96 12.12
CA GLY A 335 -29.03 -1.70 12.08
C GLY A 335 -28.94 -3.12 12.66
N ARG A 336 -27.76 -3.74 12.61
CA ARG A 336 -27.50 -5.08 13.19
C ARG A 336 -27.37 -5.05 14.72
N GLN A 337 -26.70 -4.04 15.29
CA GLN A 337 -26.53 -3.95 16.74
C GLN A 337 -27.84 -3.69 17.48
N ASN A 338 -28.76 -2.94 16.87
CA ASN A 338 -30.08 -2.69 17.45
C ASN A 338 -30.94 -3.95 17.47
N LYS A 339 -30.92 -4.78 16.42
CA LYS A 339 -31.63 -6.09 16.42
C LYS A 339 -31.10 -7.04 17.50
N THR A 340 -29.78 -7.17 17.64
CA THR A 340 -29.18 -8.05 18.67
C THR A 340 -29.43 -7.56 20.10
N LYS A 341 -29.50 -6.24 20.32
CA LYS A 341 -29.91 -5.68 21.62
C LYS A 341 -31.39 -5.97 21.90
N ILE A 342 -32.27 -5.80 20.92
CA ILE A 342 -33.71 -6.06 21.06
C ILE A 342 -33.97 -7.55 21.32
N GLU A 343 -33.29 -8.47 20.60
CA GLU A 343 -33.37 -9.91 20.83
C GLU A 343 -32.88 -10.32 22.22
N LYS A 344 -31.77 -9.73 22.71
CA LYS A 344 -31.28 -9.98 24.07
C LYS A 344 -32.21 -9.44 25.16
N VAL A 345 -32.91 -8.33 24.90
CA VAL A 345 -33.92 -7.77 25.81
C VAL A 345 -35.19 -8.63 25.80
N MET A 346 -35.64 -9.11 24.63
CA MET A 346 -36.75 -10.06 24.51
C MET A 346 -36.46 -11.41 25.15
N GLN A 347 -35.24 -11.96 24.98
CA GLN A 347 -34.82 -13.21 25.64
C GLN A 347 -34.72 -13.06 27.16
N ARG A 348 -34.32 -11.89 27.67
CA ARG A 348 -34.34 -11.58 29.12
C ARG A 348 -35.75 -11.46 29.69
N GLN A 349 -36.75 -11.07 28.88
CA GLN A 349 -38.14 -11.01 29.30
C GLN A 349 -38.85 -12.39 29.25
N GLN A 350 -38.32 -13.36 28.50
CA GLN A 350 -38.89 -14.71 28.39
C GLN A 350 -38.31 -15.74 29.38
N GLN A 351 -37.29 -15.40 30.18
CA GLN A 351 -36.85 -16.27 31.27
C GLN A 351 -37.74 -16.06 32.51
N PRO A 352 -38.48 -17.08 32.99
CA PRO A 352 -39.24 -16.95 34.23
C PRO A 352 -38.30 -16.72 35.41
N ARG A 353 -38.64 -15.68 36.18
CA ARG A 353 -37.99 -15.21 37.40
C ARG A 353 -38.10 -16.27 38.50
N VAL A 354 -37.22 -17.28 38.52
CA VAL A 354 -37.17 -18.29 39.58
C VAL A 354 -35.81 -18.31 40.26
N GLN A 355 -35.70 -17.48 41.31
CA GLN A 355 -35.06 -17.73 42.62
C GLN A 355 -34.57 -16.41 43.22
N GLU A 356 -35.44 -15.73 43.95
CA GLU A 356 -35.02 -14.79 44.99
C GLU A 356 -34.56 -15.61 46.21
N LYS A 357 -33.28 -15.52 46.57
CA LYS A 357 -32.78 -15.89 47.91
C LYS A 357 -32.91 -14.66 48.82
N PRO A 358 -33.34 -14.77 50.09
CA PRO A 358 -33.60 -13.61 50.92
C PRO A 358 -32.30 -12.89 51.31
N LEU A 359 -32.33 -11.57 51.18
CA LEU A 359 -31.27 -10.64 51.53
C LEU A 359 -31.04 -10.63 53.05
N ARG A 360 -29.89 -11.12 53.52
CA ARG A 360 -29.47 -10.98 54.92
C ARG A 360 -29.04 -9.52 55.14
N GLN A 361 -29.80 -8.79 55.94
CA GLN A 361 -29.56 -7.40 56.32
C GLN A 361 -28.14 -7.21 56.86
N ARG A 362 -27.34 -6.37 56.20
CA ARG A 362 -26.13 -5.76 56.77
C ARG A 362 -26.30 -4.24 56.71
N LYS A 363 -26.26 -3.61 57.89
CA LYS A 363 -26.37 -2.15 58.07
C LYS A 363 -25.36 -1.39 57.20
N PRO A 364 -25.69 -0.16 56.74
CA PRO A 364 -24.82 0.63 55.88
C PRO A 364 -23.72 1.30 56.72
N SER A 365 -22.46 1.14 56.30
CA SER A 365 -21.35 1.98 56.75
C SER A 365 -21.12 3.04 55.67
N ALA A 366 -21.06 4.30 56.10
CA ALA A 366 -20.89 5.46 55.25
C ALA A 366 -19.51 5.45 54.57
N GLN A 367 -19.45 5.00 53.31
CA GLN A 367 -18.30 5.29 52.43
C GLN A 367 -18.60 5.23 50.91
N ASP A 368 -19.78 4.83 50.46
CA ASP A 368 -20.10 4.72 49.01
C ASP A 368 -20.95 5.87 48.46
N ALA A 369 -20.74 7.09 48.94
CA ALA A 369 -21.41 8.29 48.42
C ALA A 369 -20.55 9.00 47.36
N GLN A 370 -20.03 8.29 46.36
CA GLN A 370 -19.31 8.94 45.26
C GLN A 370 -19.16 8.11 43.98
N ALA A 371 -20.25 7.57 43.42
CA ALA A 371 -20.19 7.07 42.04
C ALA A 371 -21.57 6.90 41.39
N HIS A 372 -22.25 7.98 41.01
CA HIS A 372 -23.26 7.89 39.93
C HIS A 372 -23.48 9.25 39.26
N THR A 373 -22.62 9.57 38.28
CA THR A 373 -22.96 10.49 37.17
C THR A 373 -23.22 9.65 35.92
N PRO A 374 -24.31 9.89 35.16
CA PRO A 374 -24.56 9.18 33.91
C PRO A 374 -23.48 9.52 32.88
N LYS A 375 -22.79 8.52 32.33
CA LYS A 375 -21.86 8.70 31.21
C LYS A 375 -22.63 9.04 29.94
N GLU A 376 -22.45 10.25 29.43
CA GLU A 376 -22.84 10.61 28.05
C GLU A 376 -22.17 9.66 27.03
N PRO A 377 -22.83 9.34 25.90
CA PRO A 377 -22.21 8.59 24.82
C PRO A 377 -21.04 9.41 24.21
N PRO A 378 -19.96 8.75 23.74
CA PRO A 378 -18.79 9.47 23.24
C PRO A 378 -19.15 10.29 21.99
N LYS A 379 -19.07 11.62 22.11
CA LYS A 379 -19.01 12.54 20.96
C LYS A 379 -17.70 12.26 20.21
N TYR A 380 -17.80 11.75 18.99
CA TYR A 380 -16.66 11.63 18.09
C TYR A 380 -16.15 13.05 17.75
N ARG A 381 -15.06 13.45 18.40
CA ARG A 381 -14.31 14.66 18.06
C ARG A 381 -13.28 14.29 17.00
N TYR A 382 -13.30 15.02 15.87
CA TYR A 382 -12.24 14.93 14.87
C TYR A 382 -10.87 15.09 15.54
N PRO A 383 -9.86 14.25 15.21
CA PRO A 383 -8.48 14.52 15.60
C PRO A 383 -8.11 15.90 15.06
N GLN A 384 -7.63 16.78 15.93
CA GLN A 384 -7.12 18.07 15.47
C GLN A 384 -5.89 17.83 14.59
N PRO A 385 -5.72 18.60 13.51
CA PRO A 385 -4.52 18.51 12.69
C PRO A 385 -3.28 18.75 13.58
N PRO A 386 -2.13 18.13 13.26
CA PRO A 386 -0.89 18.41 13.96
C PRO A 386 -0.63 19.93 13.92
N GLU A 387 -0.21 20.46 15.06
CA GLU A 387 0.09 21.88 15.25
C GLU A 387 1.05 22.35 14.14
N LYS A 388 0.67 23.44 13.45
CA LYS A 388 1.51 24.02 12.37
C LYS A 388 2.88 24.35 12.98
N ILE A 389 3.95 23.73 12.47
CA ILE A 389 5.31 24.12 12.79
C ILE A 389 5.46 25.58 12.32
N ASN A 390 5.53 26.50 13.29
CA ASN A 390 5.67 27.92 13.04
C ASN A 390 7.08 28.18 12.50
N PRO A 391 7.27 28.65 11.25
CA PRO A 391 8.60 28.82 10.64
C PRO A 391 9.47 29.89 11.31
N SER A 392 8.95 30.63 12.29
CA SER A 392 9.59 31.77 12.92
C SER A 392 10.16 31.50 14.32
N LEU A 393 10.08 30.27 14.87
CA LEU A 393 10.58 29.97 16.23
C LEU A 393 11.90 29.17 16.29
N HIS A 394 12.54 28.86 15.16
CA HIS A 394 13.93 28.38 15.14
C HIS A 394 14.86 29.46 14.58
N ARG A 395 15.04 30.52 15.37
CA ARG A 395 16.20 31.40 15.25
C ARG A 395 16.83 31.61 16.63
N THR A 396 17.28 30.51 17.21
CA THR A 396 18.40 30.51 18.14
C THR A 396 19.41 29.50 17.63
N SER A 397 20.60 30.03 17.36
CA SER A 397 21.75 29.37 16.79
C SER A 397 22.32 28.33 17.74
N GLU A 398 22.13 27.05 17.42
CA GLU A 398 23.10 26.02 17.80
C GLU A 398 23.83 25.57 16.54
N ILE A 399 25.04 26.09 16.39
CA ILE A 399 26.02 25.63 15.41
C ILE A 399 26.36 24.17 15.76
N PRO A 400 26.27 23.20 14.84
CA PRO A 400 26.78 21.87 15.10
C PRO A 400 28.30 21.97 15.23
N MET A 401 28.82 21.73 16.43
CA MET A 401 30.24 21.61 16.71
C MET A 401 30.88 20.59 15.75
N PRO A 402 32.01 20.91 15.09
CA PRO A 402 32.74 19.90 14.33
C PRO A 402 33.24 18.81 15.29
N MET A 403 33.08 17.57 14.86
CA MET A 403 33.48 16.36 15.57
C MET A 403 34.96 16.48 15.99
N ARG A 404 35.18 16.63 17.30
CA ARG A 404 36.52 16.74 17.91
C ARG A 404 37.22 15.39 17.72
N TYR A 405 38.19 15.32 16.81
CA TYR A 405 39.18 14.24 16.81
C TYR A 405 39.88 14.24 18.17
N ARG A 406 39.68 13.20 18.97
CA ARG A 406 40.45 12.96 20.18
C ARG A 406 41.81 12.43 19.73
N THR A 407 42.76 13.34 19.46
CA THR A 407 44.17 13.00 19.34
C THR A 407 44.65 12.43 20.66
N SER A 408 44.78 11.11 20.73
CA SER A 408 45.53 10.42 21.77
C SER A 408 47.01 10.76 21.60
N ALA A 409 47.46 11.85 22.24
CA ALA A 409 48.87 12.14 22.42
C ALA A 409 49.48 11.05 23.31
N ARG A 410 50.31 10.19 22.73
CA ARG A 410 51.21 9.31 23.47
C ARG A 410 52.21 10.22 24.20
N ASN A 411 52.22 10.17 25.53
CA ASN A 411 53.35 10.67 26.32
C ASN A 411 54.55 9.76 26.03
N LEU A 412 55.47 10.24 25.20
CA LEU A 412 56.79 9.65 25.03
C LEU A 412 57.64 10.06 26.23
N ILE A 413 57.96 9.10 27.09
CA ILE A 413 59.00 9.26 28.12
C ILE A 413 60.35 9.19 27.39
N PRO A 414 61.27 10.15 27.56
CA PRO A 414 62.57 10.10 26.91
C PRO A 414 63.44 8.99 27.54
N THR A 415 63.93 8.08 26.72
CA THR A 415 64.98 7.14 27.10
C THR A 415 66.34 7.87 27.00
N PRO A 416 67.23 7.79 28.01
CA PRO A 416 68.54 8.43 27.91
C PRO A 416 69.43 7.69 26.89
N ALA A 417 70.02 8.43 25.97
CA ALA A 417 70.98 7.92 24.99
C ALA A 417 72.36 7.64 25.65
N PRO A 418 73.08 6.59 25.22
CA PRO A 418 74.39 6.25 25.77
C PRO A 418 75.49 7.21 25.28
N THR A 419 76.33 7.63 26.22
CA THR A 419 77.46 8.54 26.08
C THR A 419 78.62 7.91 25.27
N ALA A 420 79.21 8.70 24.36
CA ALA A 420 80.53 8.43 23.76
C ALA A 420 81.18 9.77 23.32
N PRO A 421 82.53 9.86 23.24
CA PRO A 421 83.27 10.90 23.94
C PRO A 421 83.70 12.12 23.10
N ILE A 422 84.10 13.14 23.87
CA ILE A 422 84.65 14.45 23.53
C ILE A 422 85.77 14.37 22.48
N SER A 423 85.69 15.21 21.44
CA SER A 423 86.86 15.67 20.69
C SER A 423 86.88 17.21 20.64
N ASN A 424 87.98 17.76 21.17
CA ASN A 424 88.34 19.17 21.13
C ASN A 424 88.75 19.58 19.70
N GLN A 425 88.29 20.73 19.22
CA GLN A 425 89.06 21.70 18.41
C GLN A 425 88.17 22.93 18.13
N GLN A 426 88.38 24.04 18.83
CA GLN A 426 89.30 25.15 18.54
C GLN A 426 88.70 26.24 17.61
N ARG A 427 88.61 27.45 18.19
CA ARG A 427 88.87 28.79 17.60
C ARG A 427 88.30 29.05 16.18
N ARG A 428 87.47 30.07 15.99
CA ARG A 428 87.72 31.49 16.26
C ARG A 428 86.41 32.25 16.32
#